data_AF-A0A9X2NA91-F1
#
_entry.id   AF-A0A9X2NA91-F1
#
_cell.length_a   1.000
_cell.length_b   1.000
_cell.length_c   1.000
_cell.angle_alpha   90.00
_cell.angle_beta   90.00
_cell.angle_gamma   90.00
#
_symmetry.space_group_name_H-M   'P 1'
#
loop_
_entity.id
_entity.type
_entity.pdbx_description
1 polymer ?
#
loop_
_entity_poly.entity_id
_entity_poly.type
_entity_poly.pdbx_seq_one_letter_code
_entity_poly.pdbx_strand_id
1 'polypeptide(L)'
;MLPLAVAVVATLLTMWPAYIDLDPAKASVPIPAGNHVKYPLLVLHVTFGSIALITAALQVWPWLRRRHPAVHRISGRVYIFAGVVPSAAMATGLVFVMGDDQGASWMSRVVLDALWVATTVIGYWKARQGRWAEHRRYMIYSFALTLDVFTARLLSFLLLAFTSAQVTSDEFLDMISWGAWTATLLGAFWWLERRRRSPKQAAPAGKLTAPVVVGAAVLAVVPFLPLDWLMSAVRHAGTPAGYASVLPWYSAFTALALVLGIVQCRPPRRIRSAAIHIHLFGAVLPAVVLGGVLLAAVGGGAGWNGRIYFEAFWLIATVVAYRMARQGRWAEYRRYRVYSLALALDAVSMRLLGVVLSIVAPNLDVPSYLDIVGWCGWIANLVIAHWWLARSERRTGSALPDPVEVPLRAGRALSR
;
A
#
# COMPACT_ATOMS: atom_id res chain seq x y z
N MET A 1 7.32 -24.07 0.66
CA MET A 1 8.75 -23.89 0.31
C MET A 1 9.01 -24.31 -1.11
N LEU A 2 8.62 -25.52 -1.53
CA LEU A 2 8.77 -25.97 -2.92
C LEU A 2 8.21 -24.98 -3.96
N PRO A 3 6.99 -24.39 -3.82
CA PRO A 3 6.50 -23.42 -4.81
C PRO A 3 7.37 -22.16 -4.93
N LEU A 4 7.90 -21.66 -3.82
CA LEU A 4 8.78 -20.49 -3.82
C LEU A 4 10.14 -20.82 -4.47
N ALA A 5 10.70 -21.99 -4.17
CA ALA A 5 11.96 -22.42 -4.78
C ALA A 5 11.80 -22.60 -6.29
N VAL A 6 10.71 -23.22 -6.74
CA VAL A 6 10.38 -23.35 -8.17
C VAL A 6 10.22 -21.98 -8.82
N ALA A 7 9.51 -21.05 -8.19
CA ALA A 7 9.35 -19.69 -8.72
C ALA A 7 10.69 -18.95 -8.86
N VAL A 8 11.56 -19.04 -7.85
CA VAL A 8 12.91 -18.46 -7.87
C VAL A 8 13.72 -19.07 -9.02
N VAL A 9 13.79 -20.40 -9.12
CA VAL A 9 14.54 -21.08 -10.17
C VAL A 9 14.00 -20.73 -11.55
N ALA A 10 12.69 -20.78 -11.76
CA ALA A 10 12.08 -20.41 -13.04
C ALA A 10 12.37 -18.95 -13.42
N THR A 11 12.38 -18.03 -12.45
CA THR A 11 12.71 -16.62 -12.70
C THR A 11 14.17 -16.43 -13.08
N LEU A 12 15.09 -17.14 -12.41
CA LEU A 12 16.50 -17.09 -12.76
C LEU A 12 16.76 -17.69 -14.14
N LEU A 13 16.14 -18.83 -14.46
CA LEU A 13 16.29 -19.50 -15.75
C LEU A 13 15.72 -18.69 -16.92
N THR A 14 14.67 -17.90 -16.69
CA THR A 14 14.09 -17.03 -17.73
C THR A 14 14.85 -15.72 -17.90
N MET A 15 15.54 -15.23 -16.86
CA MET A 15 16.23 -13.94 -16.87
C MET A 15 17.68 -14.05 -17.33
N TRP A 16 18.44 -15.01 -16.82
CA TRP A 16 19.89 -15.10 -17.04
C TRP A 16 20.35 -15.36 -18.48
N PRO A 17 19.59 -16.03 -19.39
CA PRO A 17 20.01 -16.21 -20.77
C PRO A 17 20.32 -14.89 -21.51
N ALA A 18 19.68 -13.78 -21.12
CA ALA A 18 19.93 -12.46 -21.70
C ALA A 18 21.24 -11.79 -21.24
N TYR A 19 21.89 -12.31 -20.19
CA TYR A 19 23.02 -11.65 -19.53
C TYR A 19 24.26 -12.54 -19.39
N ILE A 20 24.14 -13.86 -19.61
CA ILE A 20 25.22 -14.82 -19.36
C ILE A 20 26.42 -14.62 -20.30
N ASP A 21 26.16 -14.25 -21.55
CA ASP A 21 27.21 -14.03 -22.57
C ASP A 21 27.84 -12.64 -22.48
N LEU A 22 27.37 -11.79 -21.56
CA LEU A 22 27.78 -10.38 -21.41
C LEU A 22 27.67 -9.57 -22.71
N ASP A 23 26.77 -9.96 -23.60
CA ASP A 23 26.47 -9.30 -24.86
C ASP A 23 25.32 -8.28 -24.68
N PRO A 24 25.57 -6.97 -24.83
CA PRO A 24 24.54 -5.94 -24.73
C PRO A 24 23.40 -6.10 -25.74
N ALA A 25 23.64 -6.75 -26.89
CA ALA A 25 22.64 -6.97 -27.92
C ALA A 25 21.54 -7.98 -27.50
N LYS A 26 21.84 -8.82 -26.50
CA LYS A 26 20.90 -9.81 -25.94
C LYS A 26 20.10 -9.29 -24.74
N ALA A 27 20.38 -8.07 -24.28
CA ALA A 27 19.74 -7.51 -23.09
C ALA A 27 18.21 -7.42 -23.26
N SER A 28 17.47 -7.78 -22.21
CA SER A 28 16.00 -7.67 -22.21
C SER A 28 15.47 -6.24 -22.18
N VAL A 29 16.36 -5.25 -22.05
CA VAL A 29 16.04 -3.82 -22.02
C VAL A 29 16.92 -3.14 -23.07
N PRO A 30 16.37 -2.21 -23.88
CA PRO A 30 17.16 -1.48 -24.87
C PRO A 30 18.36 -0.77 -24.24
N ILE A 31 19.54 -0.93 -24.85
CA ILE A 31 20.77 -0.25 -24.46
C ILE A 31 21.07 0.80 -25.54
N PRO A 32 20.83 2.10 -25.28
CA PRO A 32 21.09 3.15 -26.26
C PRO A 32 22.56 3.19 -26.68
N ALA A 33 22.81 3.45 -27.97
CA ALA A 33 24.16 3.63 -28.48
C ALA A 33 24.87 4.77 -27.72
N GLY A 34 26.11 4.54 -27.31
CA GLY A 34 26.92 5.51 -26.55
C GLY A 34 26.73 5.47 -25.02
N ASN A 35 25.75 4.73 -24.48
CA ASN A 35 25.58 4.56 -23.03
C ASN A 35 26.30 3.30 -22.51
N HIS A 36 27.62 3.41 -22.34
CA HIS A 36 28.48 2.31 -21.91
C HIS A 36 28.28 1.89 -20.45
N VAL A 37 27.58 2.70 -19.63
CA VAL A 37 27.38 2.46 -18.20
C VAL A 37 26.11 1.67 -17.91
N LYS A 38 25.08 1.83 -18.76
CA LYS A 38 23.77 1.18 -18.57
C LYS A 38 23.86 -0.34 -18.51
N TYR A 39 24.59 -0.97 -19.42
CA TYR A 39 24.67 -2.43 -19.48
C TYR A 39 25.40 -3.05 -18.27
N PRO A 40 26.60 -2.58 -17.87
CA PRO A 40 27.25 -3.05 -16.65
C PRO A 40 26.39 -2.85 -15.39
N LEU A 41 25.73 -1.70 -15.23
CA LEU A 41 24.82 -1.47 -14.10
C LEU A 41 23.65 -2.46 -14.10
N LEU A 42 23.08 -2.77 -15.27
CA LEU A 42 22.01 -3.74 -15.42
C LEU A 42 22.45 -5.15 -15.05
N VAL A 43 23.62 -5.59 -15.52
CA VAL A 43 24.19 -6.90 -15.16
C VAL A 43 24.45 -6.98 -13.65
N LEU A 44 25.01 -5.94 -13.04
CA LEU A 44 25.22 -5.88 -11.59
C LEU A 44 23.90 -5.91 -10.82
N HIS A 45 22.90 -5.13 -11.23
CA HIS A 45 21.56 -5.16 -10.64
C HIS A 45 20.96 -6.58 -10.69
N VAL A 46 20.97 -7.21 -11.86
CA VAL A 46 20.46 -8.58 -12.06
C VAL A 46 21.20 -9.60 -11.20
N THR A 47 22.52 -9.44 -11.07
CA THR A 47 23.38 -10.31 -10.24
C THR A 47 23.04 -10.19 -8.76
N PHE A 48 23.03 -8.97 -8.22
CA PHE A 48 22.71 -8.73 -6.80
C PHE A 48 21.24 -9.05 -6.49
N GLY A 49 20.32 -8.76 -7.41
CA GLY A 49 18.91 -9.15 -7.31
C GLY A 49 18.73 -10.66 -7.24
N SER A 50 19.50 -11.42 -8.03
CA SER A 50 19.52 -12.89 -7.99
C SER A 50 19.98 -13.41 -6.62
N ILE A 51 21.04 -12.82 -6.06
CA ILE A 51 21.52 -13.14 -4.70
C ILE A 51 20.41 -12.85 -3.68
N ALA A 52 19.75 -11.70 -3.79
CA ALA A 52 18.65 -11.33 -2.90
C ALA A 52 17.47 -12.32 -2.97
N LEU A 53 17.06 -12.75 -4.17
CA LEU A 53 15.97 -13.72 -4.36
C LEU A 53 16.28 -15.10 -3.76
N ILE A 54 17.47 -15.62 -4.05
CA ILE A 54 17.91 -16.92 -3.53
C ILE A 54 17.98 -16.87 -2.00
N THR A 55 18.65 -15.86 -1.45
CA THR A 55 18.82 -15.74 -0.01
C THR A 55 17.50 -15.42 0.69
N ALA A 56 16.59 -14.66 0.09
CA ALA A 56 15.22 -14.45 0.59
C ALA A 56 14.46 -15.77 0.76
N ALA A 57 14.55 -16.68 -0.22
CA ALA A 57 13.94 -18.01 -0.12
C ALA A 57 14.51 -18.81 1.06
N LEU A 58 15.84 -18.74 1.27
CA LEU A 58 16.50 -19.35 2.44
C LEU A 58 16.02 -18.72 3.75
N GLN A 59 15.89 -17.38 3.81
CA GLN A 59 15.44 -16.65 5.00
C GLN A 59 14.02 -17.03 5.43
N VAL A 60 13.12 -17.31 4.47
CA VAL A 60 11.74 -17.68 4.80
C VAL A 60 11.55 -19.16 5.12
N TRP A 61 12.55 -20.01 4.84
CA TRP A 61 12.50 -21.46 5.04
C TRP A 61 12.40 -21.85 6.52
N PRO A 62 11.26 -22.42 6.98
CA PRO A 62 11.08 -22.76 8.39
C PRO A 62 12.07 -23.80 8.92
N TRP A 63 12.45 -24.79 8.12
CA TRP A 63 13.42 -25.81 8.52
C TRP A 63 14.80 -25.20 8.73
N LEU A 64 15.30 -24.41 7.76
CA LEU A 64 16.62 -23.78 7.85
C LEU A 64 16.71 -22.85 9.07
N ARG A 65 15.68 -22.02 9.31
CA ARG A 65 15.63 -21.14 10.48
C ARG A 65 15.67 -21.88 11.82
N ARG A 66 15.02 -23.05 11.91
CA ARG A 66 14.90 -23.80 13.17
C ARG A 66 16.10 -24.74 13.41
N ARG A 67 16.63 -25.36 12.35
CA ARG A 67 17.68 -26.40 12.44
C ARG A 67 19.09 -25.84 12.20
N HIS A 68 19.22 -24.77 11.40
CA HIS A 68 20.52 -24.19 11.02
C HIS A 68 20.55 -22.66 11.20
N PRO A 69 20.42 -22.15 12.45
CA PRO A 69 20.38 -20.72 12.72
C PRO A 69 21.65 -19.97 12.30
N ALA A 70 22.81 -20.64 12.28
CA ALA A 70 24.05 -20.05 11.74
C ALA A 70 23.92 -19.74 10.24
N VAL A 71 23.39 -20.68 9.46
CA VAL A 71 23.15 -20.49 8.01
C VAL A 71 22.11 -19.41 7.78
N HIS A 72 21.05 -19.35 8.60
CA HIS A 72 20.09 -18.24 8.56
C HIS A 72 20.75 -16.88 8.78
N ARG A 73 21.67 -16.76 9.76
CA ARG A 73 22.39 -15.50 10.01
C ARG A 73 23.33 -15.12 8.87
N ILE A 74 24.09 -16.08 8.33
CA ILE A 74 25.02 -15.83 7.21
C ILE A 74 24.24 -15.44 5.97
N SER A 75 23.26 -16.24 5.55
CA SER A 75 22.41 -15.92 4.39
C SER A 75 21.64 -14.62 4.58
N GLY A 76 21.29 -14.25 5.81
CA GLY A 76 20.67 -12.95 6.11
C GLY A 76 21.63 -11.77 5.92
N ARG A 77 22.92 -11.92 6.24
CA ARG A 77 23.94 -10.89 5.93
C ARG A 77 24.20 -10.79 4.44
N VAL A 78 24.31 -11.93 3.74
CA VAL A 78 24.45 -11.98 2.28
C VAL A 78 23.25 -11.30 1.60
N TYR A 79 22.03 -11.61 2.05
CA TYR A 79 20.81 -10.95 1.58
C TYR A 79 20.91 -9.43 1.65
N ILE A 80 21.40 -8.87 2.75
CA ILE A 80 21.50 -7.41 2.94
C ILE A 80 22.64 -6.83 2.10
N PHE A 81 23.87 -7.28 2.33
CA PHE A 81 25.08 -6.60 1.86
C PHE A 81 25.52 -7.00 0.45
N ALA A 82 25.13 -8.20 0.00
CA ALA A 82 25.42 -8.72 -1.34
C ALA A 82 24.15 -8.92 -2.17
N GLY A 83 22.98 -8.48 -1.67
CA GLY A 83 21.71 -8.60 -2.35
C GLY A 83 20.99 -7.27 -2.42
N VAL A 84 20.14 -6.99 -1.41
CA VAL A 84 19.25 -5.82 -1.35
C VAL A 84 19.96 -4.50 -1.60
N VAL A 85 20.97 -4.17 -0.78
CA VAL A 85 21.62 -2.85 -0.82
C VAL A 85 22.29 -2.58 -2.17
N PRO A 86 23.18 -3.47 -2.68
CA PRO A 86 23.79 -3.23 -3.97
C PRO A 86 22.79 -3.33 -5.14
N SER A 87 21.82 -4.25 -5.09
CA SER A 87 20.79 -4.36 -6.14
C SER A 87 19.96 -3.09 -6.27
N ALA A 88 19.49 -2.54 -5.14
CA ALA A 88 18.73 -1.29 -5.11
C ALA A 88 19.60 -0.10 -5.57
N ALA A 89 20.86 -0.03 -5.13
CA ALA A 89 21.77 1.02 -5.59
C ALA A 89 21.98 0.99 -7.11
N MET A 90 22.14 -0.20 -7.71
CA MET A 90 22.28 -0.34 -9.17
C MET A 90 20.97 -0.03 -9.91
N ALA A 91 19.81 -0.45 -9.39
CA ALA A 91 18.50 -0.12 -9.96
C ALA A 91 18.22 1.38 -9.94
N THR A 92 18.42 2.02 -8.79
CA THR A 92 18.28 3.47 -8.65
C THR A 92 19.32 4.20 -9.52
N GLY A 93 20.55 3.70 -9.63
CA GLY A 93 21.56 4.23 -10.56
C GLY A 93 21.14 4.14 -12.02
N LEU A 94 20.51 3.02 -12.43
CA LEU A 94 19.96 2.86 -13.77
C LEU A 94 18.92 3.94 -14.08
N VAL A 95 18.04 4.28 -13.12
CA VAL A 95 17.06 5.37 -13.29
C VAL A 95 17.76 6.67 -13.71
N PHE A 96 18.86 7.05 -13.04
CA PHE A 96 19.60 8.28 -13.35
C PHE A 96 20.40 8.22 -14.67
N VAL A 97 20.78 7.03 -15.12
CA VAL A 97 21.55 6.82 -16.37
C VAL A 97 20.64 6.63 -17.59
N MET A 98 19.33 6.43 -17.40
CA MET A 98 18.36 6.19 -18.48
C MET A 98 17.90 7.46 -19.22
N GLY A 99 18.08 8.66 -18.67
CA GLY A 99 17.71 9.91 -19.36
C GLY A 99 16.22 9.99 -19.72
N ASP A 100 15.88 10.50 -20.90
CA ASP A 100 14.49 10.78 -21.31
C ASP A 100 13.63 9.52 -21.60
N ASP A 101 14.22 8.32 -21.61
CA ASP A 101 13.55 7.03 -21.86
C ASP A 101 12.86 6.45 -20.59
N GLN A 102 12.70 7.24 -19.54
CA GLN A 102 12.30 6.75 -18.21
C GLN A 102 10.82 6.32 -18.14
N GLY A 103 9.95 6.84 -19.01
CA GLY A 103 8.49 6.69 -18.91
C GLY A 103 7.95 7.16 -17.54
N ALA A 104 6.67 6.98 -17.25
CA ALA A 104 6.09 7.39 -15.95
C ALA A 104 6.61 6.53 -14.75
N SER A 105 7.07 5.31 -15.02
CA SER A 105 7.32 4.28 -13.99
C SER A 105 8.59 4.46 -13.13
N TRP A 106 9.46 5.42 -13.44
CA TRP A 106 10.77 5.52 -12.78
C TRP A 106 10.64 5.79 -11.27
N MET A 107 9.66 6.60 -10.87
CA MET A 107 9.43 6.92 -9.46
C MET A 107 9.05 5.67 -8.68
N SER A 108 8.23 4.80 -9.26
CA SER A 108 7.85 3.52 -8.66
C SER A 108 9.07 2.71 -8.24
N ARG A 109 10.09 2.66 -9.11
CA ARG A 109 11.34 1.93 -8.86
C ARG A 109 12.13 2.55 -7.72
N VAL A 110 12.25 3.88 -7.70
CA VAL A 110 12.96 4.60 -6.62
C VAL A 110 12.26 4.41 -5.28
N VAL A 111 10.93 4.48 -5.24
CA VAL A 111 10.13 4.26 -4.03
C VAL A 111 10.23 2.82 -3.56
N LEU A 112 10.15 1.84 -4.47
CA LEU A 112 10.37 0.42 -4.17
C LEU A 112 11.75 0.21 -3.54
N ASP A 113 12.81 0.68 -4.19
CA ASP A 113 14.19 0.55 -3.70
C ASP A 113 14.36 1.18 -2.31
N ALA A 114 13.83 2.38 -2.11
CA ALA A 114 13.88 3.08 -0.84
C ALA A 114 13.16 2.30 0.27
N LEU A 115 11.94 1.82 0.02
CA LEU A 115 11.18 1.01 0.98
C LEU A 115 11.86 -0.34 1.23
N TRP A 116 12.43 -0.96 0.20
CA TRP A 116 13.08 -2.26 0.29
C TRP A 116 14.35 -2.18 1.14
N VAL A 117 15.21 -1.19 0.88
CA VAL A 117 16.39 -0.92 1.70
C VAL A 117 15.98 -0.52 3.12
N ALA A 118 15.04 0.41 3.29
CA ALA A 118 14.63 0.89 4.61
C ALA A 118 14.07 -0.25 5.48
N THR A 119 13.15 -1.06 4.96
CA THR A 119 12.59 -2.20 5.69
C THR A 119 13.66 -3.24 6.03
N THR A 120 14.59 -3.50 5.12
CA THR A 120 15.72 -4.43 5.33
C THR A 120 16.67 -3.94 6.42
N VAL A 121 17.10 -2.67 6.35
CA VAL A 121 18.02 -2.05 7.32
C VAL A 121 17.37 -1.95 8.70
N ILE A 122 16.12 -1.52 8.77
CA ILE A 122 15.38 -1.50 10.05
C ILE A 122 15.26 -2.91 10.61
N GLY A 123 14.91 -3.90 9.77
CA GLY A 123 14.85 -5.31 10.18
C GLY A 123 16.17 -5.82 10.75
N TYR A 124 17.28 -5.53 10.09
CA TYR A 124 18.62 -5.85 10.57
C TYR A 124 18.96 -5.16 11.89
N TRP A 125 18.69 -3.87 12.00
CA TRP A 125 18.93 -3.10 13.23
C TRP A 125 18.12 -3.64 14.41
N LYS A 126 16.87 -4.05 14.18
CA LYS A 126 16.04 -4.72 15.20
C LYS A 126 16.58 -6.07 15.63
N ALA A 127 17.17 -6.86 14.72
CA ALA A 127 17.87 -8.08 15.11
C ALA A 127 19.10 -7.78 15.99
N ARG A 128 19.89 -6.75 15.66
CA ARG A 128 21.05 -6.34 16.45
C ARG A 128 20.66 -5.86 17.87
N GLN A 129 19.46 -5.30 18.02
CA GLN A 129 18.88 -4.93 19.31
C GLN A 129 18.24 -6.10 20.08
N GLY A 130 18.28 -7.33 19.57
CA GLY A 130 17.58 -8.47 20.18
C GLY A 130 16.05 -8.42 20.07
N ARG A 131 15.50 -7.54 19.23
CA ARG A 131 14.05 -7.30 19.09
C ARG A 131 13.47 -8.17 17.98
N TRP A 132 13.43 -9.48 18.22
CA TRP A 132 13.11 -10.50 17.21
C TRP A 132 11.72 -10.38 16.58
N ALA A 133 10.70 -9.97 17.35
CA ALA A 133 9.35 -9.78 16.82
C ALA A 133 9.29 -8.65 15.77
N GLU A 134 10.00 -7.56 16.01
CA GLU A 134 10.09 -6.44 15.07
C GLU A 134 10.99 -6.76 13.90
N HIS A 135 12.14 -7.38 14.15
CA HIS A 135 13.00 -7.91 13.09
C HIS A 135 12.16 -8.73 12.10
N ARG A 136 11.41 -9.72 12.60
CA ARG A 136 10.55 -10.56 11.77
C ARG A 136 9.50 -9.74 11.01
N ARG A 137 8.89 -8.74 11.65
CA ARG A 137 7.89 -7.87 10.99
C ARG A 137 8.51 -7.13 9.80
N TYR A 138 9.64 -6.48 10.00
CA TYR A 138 10.33 -5.72 8.95
C TYR A 138 10.91 -6.64 7.85
N MET A 139 11.43 -7.82 8.21
CA MET A 139 11.87 -8.80 7.23
C MET A 139 10.74 -9.39 6.39
N ILE A 140 9.50 -9.39 6.89
CA ILE A 140 8.33 -9.79 6.09
C ILE A 140 7.98 -8.71 5.07
N TYR A 141 8.08 -7.43 5.42
CA TYR A 141 7.91 -6.33 4.45
C TYR A 141 9.01 -6.36 3.39
N SER A 142 10.27 -6.49 3.81
CA SER A 142 11.43 -6.62 2.93
C SER A 142 11.31 -7.83 1.99
N PHE A 143 10.88 -9.00 2.51
CA PHE A 143 10.57 -10.17 1.69
C PHE A 143 9.47 -9.91 0.68
N ALA A 144 8.38 -9.24 1.08
CA ALA A 144 7.27 -8.91 0.18
C ALA A 144 7.72 -8.02 -0.98
N LEU A 145 8.54 -7.01 -0.71
CA LEU A 145 9.13 -6.14 -1.74
C LEU A 145 10.09 -6.91 -2.66
N THR A 146 10.80 -7.93 -2.14
CA THR A 146 11.62 -8.82 -2.98
C THR A 146 10.77 -9.67 -3.94
N LEU A 147 9.50 -9.91 -3.63
CA LEU A 147 8.58 -10.66 -4.51
C LEU A 147 8.06 -9.84 -5.69
N ASP A 148 8.38 -8.55 -5.77
CA ASP A 148 7.97 -7.66 -6.86
C ASP A 148 8.19 -8.30 -8.24
N VAL A 149 9.37 -8.86 -8.48
CA VAL A 149 9.75 -9.53 -9.73
C VAL A 149 8.81 -10.66 -10.17
N PHE A 150 8.18 -11.37 -9.21
CA PHE A 150 7.21 -12.43 -9.48
C PHE A 150 5.82 -11.85 -9.70
N THR A 151 5.43 -10.87 -8.88
CA THR A 151 4.11 -10.24 -8.98
C THR A 151 3.99 -9.38 -10.22
N ALA A 152 5.05 -8.70 -10.63
CA ALA A 152 5.13 -7.96 -11.88
C ALA A 152 4.92 -8.87 -13.08
N ARG A 153 5.56 -10.04 -13.12
CA ARG A 153 5.35 -11.05 -14.17
C ARG A 153 3.91 -11.57 -14.17
N LEU A 154 3.38 -11.95 -13.01
CA LEU A 154 2.00 -12.42 -12.89
C LEU A 154 1.01 -11.34 -13.36
N LEU A 155 1.20 -10.11 -12.91
CA LEU A 155 0.37 -8.97 -13.30
C LEU A 155 0.48 -8.69 -14.80
N SER A 156 1.67 -8.78 -15.38
CA SER A 156 1.89 -8.65 -16.84
C SER A 156 1.06 -9.68 -17.62
N PHE A 157 1.09 -10.96 -17.22
CA PHE A 157 0.29 -12.00 -17.87
C PHE A 157 -1.20 -11.78 -17.72
N LEU A 158 -1.66 -11.39 -16.52
CA LEU A 158 -3.07 -11.10 -16.28
C LEU A 158 -3.54 -9.92 -17.13
N LEU A 159 -2.76 -8.83 -17.14
CA LEU A 159 -3.11 -7.67 -17.95
C LEU A 159 -3.16 -8.04 -19.43
N LEU A 160 -2.14 -8.70 -19.98
CA LEU A 160 -2.15 -9.16 -21.37
C LEU A 160 -3.36 -10.06 -21.70
N ALA A 161 -3.82 -10.87 -20.75
CA ALA A 161 -4.97 -11.76 -20.94
C ALA A 161 -6.34 -11.04 -20.83
N PHE A 162 -6.42 -9.93 -20.11
CA PHE A 162 -7.68 -9.27 -19.75
C PHE A 162 -7.84 -7.84 -20.28
N THR A 163 -6.80 -7.22 -20.84
CA THR A 163 -6.88 -5.89 -21.44
C THR A 163 -7.09 -5.97 -22.95
N SER A 164 -8.04 -5.20 -23.48
CA SER A 164 -8.22 -4.97 -24.92
C SER A 164 -7.10 -4.08 -25.49
N ALA A 165 -7.00 -3.97 -26.82
CA ALA A 165 -5.99 -3.21 -27.57
C ALA A 165 -5.95 -1.67 -27.30
N GLN A 166 -6.59 -1.18 -26.24
CA GLN A 166 -6.79 0.24 -25.93
C GLN A 166 -5.87 0.77 -24.81
N VAL A 167 -5.08 -0.08 -24.14
CA VAL A 167 -4.11 0.35 -23.11
C VAL A 167 -2.77 0.68 -23.78
N THR A 168 -2.25 1.87 -23.53
CA THR A 168 -0.93 2.26 -24.06
C THR A 168 0.20 1.48 -23.37
N SER A 169 1.35 1.32 -24.03
CA SER A 169 2.52 0.67 -23.44
C SER A 169 2.98 1.35 -22.14
N ASP A 170 2.89 2.68 -22.07
CA ASP A 170 3.29 3.44 -20.89
C ASP A 170 2.34 3.20 -19.71
N GLU A 171 1.02 3.21 -19.94
CA GLU A 171 0.03 2.88 -18.90
C GLU A 171 0.17 1.43 -18.41
N PHE A 172 0.48 0.50 -19.32
CA PHE A 172 0.72 -0.90 -18.98
C PHE A 172 1.95 -1.06 -18.07
N LEU A 173 3.07 -0.46 -18.46
CA LEU A 173 4.32 -0.50 -17.68
C LEU A 173 4.15 0.19 -16.33
N ASP A 174 3.45 1.32 -16.30
CA ASP A 174 3.20 2.07 -15.09
C ASP A 174 2.35 1.27 -14.09
N MET A 175 1.25 0.65 -14.55
CA MET A 175 0.40 -0.22 -13.74
C MET A 175 1.16 -1.44 -13.18
N ILE A 176 2.04 -2.05 -13.96
CA ILE A 176 2.87 -3.16 -13.48
C ILE A 176 3.86 -2.67 -12.43
N SER A 177 4.55 -1.57 -12.73
CA SER A 177 5.63 -1.06 -11.90
C SER A 177 5.16 -0.74 -10.49
N TRP A 178 4.05 -0.02 -10.35
CA TRP A 178 3.48 0.33 -9.05
C TRP A 178 2.64 -0.78 -8.45
N GLY A 179 1.83 -1.46 -9.27
CA GLY A 179 0.85 -2.44 -8.80
C GLY A 179 1.50 -3.67 -8.16
N ALA A 180 2.62 -4.13 -8.69
CA ALA A 180 3.26 -5.38 -8.27
C ALA A 180 3.77 -5.35 -6.82
N TRP A 181 4.69 -4.44 -6.51
CA TRP A 181 5.22 -4.32 -5.15
C TRP A 181 4.18 -3.76 -4.16
N THR A 182 3.28 -2.88 -4.61
CA THR A 182 2.21 -2.34 -3.76
C THR A 182 1.28 -3.46 -3.28
N ALA A 183 0.84 -4.33 -4.19
CA ALA A 183 -0.04 -5.44 -3.88
C ALA A 183 0.62 -6.43 -2.89
N THR A 184 1.90 -6.77 -3.09
CA THR A 184 2.63 -7.69 -2.20
C THR A 184 2.90 -7.06 -0.84
N LEU A 185 3.32 -5.80 -0.78
CA LEU A 185 3.57 -5.08 0.47
C LEU A 185 2.28 -4.98 1.31
N LEU A 186 1.15 -4.68 0.66
CA LEU A 186 -0.14 -4.56 1.34
C LEU A 186 -0.71 -5.93 1.74
N GLY A 187 -0.52 -6.95 0.91
CA GLY A 187 -0.76 -8.34 1.29
C GLY A 187 0.02 -8.74 2.56
N ALA A 188 1.30 -8.39 2.63
CA ALA A 188 2.14 -8.63 3.80
C ALA A 188 1.68 -7.84 5.03
N PHE A 189 1.30 -6.57 4.84
CA PHE A 189 0.73 -5.72 5.87
C PHE A 189 -0.54 -6.33 6.48
N TRP A 190 -1.50 -6.75 5.65
CA TRP A 190 -2.73 -7.38 6.14
C TRP A 190 -2.50 -8.75 6.77
N TRP A 191 -1.58 -9.55 6.22
CA TRP A 191 -1.22 -10.83 6.82
C TRP A 191 -0.67 -10.65 8.23
N LEU A 192 0.21 -9.66 8.43
CA LEU A 192 0.76 -9.30 9.74
C LEU A 192 -0.32 -8.83 10.70
N GLU A 193 -1.24 -7.98 10.23
CA GLU A 193 -2.30 -7.44 11.09
C GLU A 193 -3.34 -8.52 11.48
N ARG A 194 -3.70 -9.41 10.55
CA ARG A 194 -4.59 -10.56 10.83
C ARG A 194 -4.03 -11.54 11.86
N ARG A 195 -2.71 -11.62 12.03
CA ARG A 195 -2.04 -12.51 12.99
C ARG A 195 -1.83 -11.87 14.36
N ARG A 196 -2.04 -10.56 14.50
CA ARG A 196 -2.00 -9.82 15.78
C ARG A 196 -3.27 -9.98 16.63
N ARG A 197 -4.10 -11.00 16.37
CA ARG A 197 -5.34 -11.28 17.11
C ARG A 197 -5.07 -11.31 18.61
N SER A 198 -5.68 -10.40 19.37
CA SER A 198 -5.76 -10.52 20.83
C SER A 198 -6.78 -11.61 21.18
N PRO A 199 -6.39 -12.71 21.85
CA PRO A 199 -7.31 -13.82 22.14
C PRO A 199 -8.34 -13.56 23.25
N LYS A 200 -8.51 -12.34 23.79
CA LYS A 200 -9.12 -12.21 25.13
C LYS A 200 -10.18 -11.11 25.38
N GLN A 201 -10.77 -10.50 24.36
CA GLN A 201 -11.86 -9.53 24.60
C GLN A 201 -12.94 -9.64 23.52
N ALA A 202 -13.79 -10.65 23.62
CA ALA A 202 -15.09 -10.65 22.98
C ALA A 202 -16.15 -10.82 24.07
N ALA A 203 -16.46 -9.74 24.79
CA ALA A 203 -17.78 -9.65 25.39
C ALA A 203 -18.76 -9.43 24.22
N PRO A 204 -19.83 -10.24 24.09
CA PRO A 204 -20.80 -10.03 23.03
C PRO A 204 -21.39 -8.63 23.20
N ALA A 205 -21.20 -7.77 22.20
CA ALA A 205 -21.98 -6.55 22.10
C ALA A 205 -23.45 -7.01 21.97
N GLY A 206 -24.24 -6.80 23.04
CA GLY A 206 -25.68 -7.02 23.00
C GLY A 206 -26.23 -6.38 21.73
N LYS A 207 -27.14 -7.09 21.05
CA LYS A 207 -27.69 -6.75 19.72
C LYS A 207 -27.97 -5.25 19.62
N LEU A 208 -26.99 -4.48 19.13
CA LEU A 208 -27.17 -3.09 18.77
C LEU A 208 -27.98 -3.13 17.47
N THR A 209 -29.30 -3.08 17.63
CA THR A 209 -30.24 -2.82 16.54
C THR A 209 -29.83 -1.48 15.93
N ALA A 210 -29.47 -1.51 14.65
CA ALA A 210 -29.09 -0.33 13.92
C ALA A 210 -30.32 0.56 13.72
N PRO A 211 -30.21 1.90 13.74
CA PRO A 211 -30.97 2.70 12.81
C PRO A 211 -30.29 2.52 11.44
N VAL A 212 -31.00 1.84 10.55
CA VAL A 212 -30.80 1.80 9.09
C VAL A 212 -30.69 3.22 8.47
N VAL A 213 -31.06 4.25 9.24
CA VAL A 213 -31.27 5.65 8.85
C VAL A 213 -30.05 6.35 8.25
N VAL A 214 -28.82 6.13 8.72
CA VAL A 214 -27.65 6.89 8.19
C VAL A 214 -27.13 6.28 6.89
N GLY A 215 -27.08 4.94 6.79
CA GLY A 215 -26.79 4.26 5.53
C GLY A 215 -27.87 4.52 4.48
N ALA A 216 -29.14 4.55 4.90
CA ALA A 216 -30.26 4.97 4.06
C ALA A 216 -30.20 6.44 3.67
N ALA A 217 -29.70 7.35 4.51
CA ALA A 217 -29.55 8.77 4.17
C ALA A 217 -28.45 9.01 3.13
N VAL A 218 -27.32 8.30 3.19
CA VAL A 218 -26.28 8.40 2.14
C VAL A 218 -26.72 7.67 0.87
N LEU A 219 -27.37 6.50 0.99
CA LEU A 219 -28.03 5.84 -0.15
C LEU A 219 -29.20 6.65 -0.72
N ALA A 220 -29.82 7.53 0.08
CA ALA A 220 -30.85 8.46 -0.39
C ALA A 220 -30.28 9.65 -1.15
N VAL A 221 -28.96 9.93 -1.04
CA VAL A 221 -28.27 10.90 -1.91
C VAL A 221 -27.94 10.29 -3.28
N VAL A 222 -27.74 8.96 -3.36
CA VAL A 222 -27.45 8.24 -4.62
C VAL A 222 -28.50 8.45 -5.71
N PRO A 223 -29.82 8.39 -5.46
CA PRO A 223 -30.83 8.70 -6.48
C PRO A 223 -30.92 10.18 -6.86
N PHE A 224 -30.18 11.09 -6.20
CA PHE A 224 -30.02 12.49 -6.63
C PHE A 224 -28.74 12.74 -7.43
N LEU A 225 -27.89 11.72 -7.64
CA LEU A 225 -26.91 11.78 -8.73
C LEU A 225 -27.71 11.63 -10.03
N PRO A 226 -27.79 12.65 -10.89
CA PRO A 226 -28.60 12.57 -12.10
C PRO A 226 -28.07 11.40 -12.95
N LEU A 227 -28.91 10.38 -13.18
CA LEU A 227 -28.48 9.18 -13.90
C LEU A 227 -28.01 9.54 -15.32
N ASP A 228 -28.64 10.54 -15.92
CA ASP A 228 -28.27 11.21 -17.17
C ASP A 228 -26.87 11.85 -17.10
N TRP A 229 -26.53 12.49 -15.97
CA TRP A 229 -25.18 13.02 -15.72
C TRP A 229 -24.15 11.89 -15.61
N LEU A 230 -24.44 10.82 -14.84
CA LEU A 230 -23.52 9.69 -14.69
C LEU A 230 -23.30 9.00 -16.04
N MET A 231 -24.37 8.79 -16.81
CA MET A 231 -24.28 8.24 -18.16
C MET A 231 -23.55 9.19 -19.10
N SER A 232 -23.64 10.52 -18.90
CA SER A 232 -22.85 11.50 -19.64
C SER A 232 -21.35 11.42 -19.30
N ALA A 233 -21.02 11.31 -18.01
CA ALA A 233 -19.64 11.13 -17.55
C ALA A 233 -19.01 9.85 -18.10
N VAL A 234 -19.76 8.73 -18.07
CA VAL A 234 -19.33 7.45 -18.67
C VAL A 234 -19.17 7.57 -20.18
N ARG A 235 -20.07 8.27 -20.89
CA ARG A 235 -19.94 8.51 -22.33
C ARG A 235 -18.70 9.33 -22.70
N HIS A 236 -18.23 10.18 -21.79
CA HIS A 236 -17.04 11.01 -21.96
C HIS A 236 -15.84 10.48 -21.18
N ALA A 237 -15.85 9.21 -20.78
CA ALA A 237 -14.72 8.57 -20.12
C ALA A 237 -13.45 8.68 -20.99
N GLY A 238 -12.30 8.89 -20.36
CA GLY A 238 -11.02 9.12 -21.00
C GLY A 238 -10.83 10.53 -21.57
N THR A 239 -11.85 11.42 -21.49
CA THR A 239 -11.75 12.78 -21.99
C THR A 239 -11.62 13.82 -20.87
N PRO A 240 -10.98 14.98 -21.12
CA PRO A 240 -10.94 16.08 -20.15
C PRO A 240 -12.34 16.53 -19.71
N ALA A 241 -13.34 16.47 -20.59
CA ALA A 241 -14.72 16.84 -20.28
C ALA A 241 -15.38 15.85 -19.31
N GLY A 242 -15.19 14.54 -19.52
CA GLY A 242 -15.63 13.51 -18.59
C GLY A 242 -14.99 13.69 -17.21
N TYR A 243 -13.68 13.92 -17.17
CA TYR A 243 -12.94 14.22 -15.94
C TYR A 243 -13.45 15.45 -15.21
N ALA A 244 -13.62 16.58 -15.90
CA ALA A 244 -14.11 17.82 -15.31
C ALA A 244 -15.52 17.66 -14.73
N SER A 245 -16.36 16.82 -15.34
CA SER A 245 -17.73 16.60 -14.87
C SER A 245 -17.77 15.87 -13.52
N VAL A 246 -16.86 14.92 -13.29
CA VAL A 246 -16.84 14.03 -12.10
C VAL A 246 -16.01 14.54 -10.94
N LEU A 247 -14.94 15.30 -11.24
CA LEU A 247 -14.00 15.77 -10.23
C LEU A 247 -14.64 16.53 -9.05
N PRO A 248 -15.66 17.40 -9.24
CA PRO A 248 -16.31 18.08 -8.12
C PRO A 248 -17.02 17.12 -7.15
N TRP A 249 -17.73 16.12 -7.69
CA TRP A 249 -18.44 15.11 -6.89
C TRP A 249 -17.47 14.21 -6.14
N TYR A 250 -16.43 13.70 -6.83
CA TYR A 250 -15.35 12.94 -6.19
C TYR A 250 -14.71 13.73 -5.04
N SER A 251 -14.43 15.02 -5.26
CA SER A 251 -13.84 15.90 -4.25
C SER A 251 -14.78 16.12 -3.06
N ALA A 252 -16.07 16.29 -3.29
CA ALA A 252 -17.08 16.46 -2.24
C ALA A 252 -17.20 15.21 -1.36
N PHE A 253 -17.27 14.01 -1.97
CA PHE A 253 -17.32 12.76 -1.21
C PHE A 253 -16.04 12.51 -0.41
N THR A 254 -14.87 12.82 -0.99
CA THR A 254 -13.59 12.69 -0.30
C THR A 254 -13.49 13.65 0.89
N ALA A 255 -13.91 14.91 0.70
CA ALA A 255 -13.94 15.91 1.77
C ALA A 255 -14.90 15.51 2.91
N LEU A 256 -16.09 15.01 2.58
CA LEU A 256 -17.04 14.49 3.56
C LEU A 256 -16.43 13.34 4.36
N ALA A 257 -15.82 12.37 3.68
CA ALA A 257 -15.20 11.22 4.34
C ALA A 257 -14.03 11.64 5.25
N LEU A 258 -13.23 12.63 4.86
CA LEU A 258 -12.18 13.21 5.69
C LEU A 258 -12.74 13.86 6.96
N VAL A 259 -13.77 14.71 6.84
CA VAL A 259 -14.42 15.36 7.99
C VAL A 259 -14.98 14.31 8.95
N LEU A 260 -15.69 13.32 8.43
CA LEU A 260 -16.23 12.22 9.23
C LEU A 260 -15.11 11.40 9.89
N GLY A 261 -14.00 11.14 9.18
CA GLY A 261 -12.83 10.44 9.70
C GLY A 261 -12.13 11.17 10.86
N ILE A 262 -12.01 12.50 10.79
CA ILE A 262 -11.47 13.33 11.87
C ILE A 262 -12.35 13.22 13.12
N VAL A 263 -13.67 13.31 12.94
CA VAL A 263 -14.63 13.15 14.05
C VAL A 263 -14.50 11.77 14.68
N GLN A 264 -14.34 10.71 13.89
CA GLN A 264 -14.18 9.32 14.36
C GLN A 264 -12.87 9.06 15.14
N CYS A 265 -11.84 9.88 14.94
CA CYS A 265 -10.57 9.72 15.66
C CYS A 265 -10.59 10.33 17.07
N ARG A 266 -11.62 11.10 17.43
CA ARG A 266 -11.80 11.56 18.82
C ARG A 266 -12.12 10.37 19.74
N PRO A 267 -11.54 10.32 20.96
CA PRO A 267 -11.82 9.24 21.90
C PRO A 267 -13.30 9.29 22.33
N PRO A 268 -14.01 8.14 22.33
CA PRO A 268 -15.40 8.09 22.80
C PRO A 268 -15.46 8.46 24.29
N ARG A 269 -16.28 9.45 24.66
CA ARG A 269 -16.41 9.91 26.05
C ARG A 269 -17.36 9.04 26.90
N ARG A 270 -18.24 8.20 26.30
CA ARG A 270 -19.23 7.30 26.98
C ARG A 270 -19.65 6.08 26.12
N ILE A 271 -20.26 5.03 26.69
CA ILE A 271 -20.75 3.84 25.92
C ILE A 271 -21.74 4.19 24.79
N ARG A 272 -22.58 5.22 24.96
CA ARG A 272 -23.46 5.76 23.88
C ARG A 272 -22.68 6.24 22.64
N SER A 273 -21.39 6.53 22.74
CA SER A 273 -20.56 6.88 21.56
C SER A 273 -20.11 5.68 20.73
N ALA A 274 -20.18 4.44 21.21
CA ALA A 274 -19.85 3.25 20.40
C ALA A 274 -20.78 3.10 19.19
N ALA A 275 -22.09 3.30 19.39
CA ALA A 275 -23.08 3.27 18.31
C ALA A 275 -22.84 4.40 17.29
N ILE A 276 -22.56 5.62 17.77
CA ILE A 276 -22.24 6.78 16.92
C ILE A 276 -21.03 6.48 16.01
N HIS A 277 -19.98 5.86 16.53
CA HIS A 277 -18.81 5.48 15.73
C HIS A 277 -19.15 4.43 14.65
N ILE A 278 -20.03 3.47 14.94
CA ILE A 278 -20.53 2.50 13.95
C ILE A 278 -21.37 3.21 12.87
N HIS A 279 -22.22 4.16 13.25
CA HIS A 279 -23.05 4.93 12.30
C HIS A 279 -22.21 5.84 11.39
N LEU A 280 -21.20 6.52 11.95
CA LEU A 280 -20.29 7.36 11.17
C LEU A 280 -19.51 6.52 10.14
N PHE A 281 -19.07 5.30 10.49
CA PHE A 281 -18.43 4.40 9.52
C PHE A 281 -19.39 3.88 8.45
N GLY A 282 -20.64 3.58 8.84
CA GLY A 282 -21.70 3.26 7.90
C GLY A 282 -22.00 4.39 6.91
N ALA A 283 -21.75 5.66 7.28
CA ALA A 283 -21.89 6.82 6.40
C ALA A 283 -20.68 7.06 5.48
N VAL A 284 -19.46 6.76 5.96
CA VAL A 284 -18.23 6.88 5.15
C VAL A 284 -18.20 5.82 4.05
N LEU A 285 -18.71 4.61 4.31
CA LEU A 285 -18.60 3.49 3.37
C LEU A 285 -19.24 3.78 2.00
N PRO A 286 -20.48 4.28 1.88
CA PRO A 286 -21.05 4.62 0.58
C PRO A 286 -20.32 5.80 -0.10
N ALA A 287 -19.80 6.78 0.66
CA ALA A 287 -19.02 7.88 0.08
C ALA A 287 -17.74 7.39 -0.60
N VAL A 288 -17.02 6.45 0.03
CA VAL A 288 -15.83 5.79 -0.56
C VAL A 288 -16.22 4.97 -1.79
N VAL A 289 -17.30 4.19 -1.71
CA VAL A 289 -17.77 3.38 -2.84
C VAL A 289 -18.17 4.27 -4.03
N LEU A 290 -18.91 5.35 -3.79
CA LEU A 290 -19.32 6.29 -4.84
C LEU A 290 -18.12 7.03 -5.44
N GLY A 291 -17.16 7.47 -4.61
CA GLY A 291 -15.89 8.05 -5.08
C GLY A 291 -15.13 7.10 -6.02
N GLY A 292 -14.99 5.83 -5.63
CA GLY A 292 -14.35 4.80 -6.45
C GLY A 292 -15.10 4.50 -7.75
N VAL A 293 -16.44 4.41 -7.73
CA VAL A 293 -17.26 4.21 -8.95
C VAL A 293 -17.10 5.38 -9.91
N LEU A 294 -17.14 6.60 -9.40
CA LEU A 294 -16.96 7.82 -10.18
C LEU A 294 -15.56 7.88 -10.83
N LEU A 295 -14.52 7.53 -10.07
CA LEU A 295 -13.15 7.47 -10.58
C LEU A 295 -12.98 6.39 -11.66
N ALA A 296 -13.55 5.21 -11.43
CA ALA A 296 -13.52 4.09 -12.38
C ALA A 296 -14.29 4.40 -13.67
N ALA A 297 -15.43 5.11 -13.55
CA ALA A 297 -16.28 5.49 -14.66
C ALA A 297 -15.62 6.48 -15.63
N VAL A 298 -14.64 7.26 -15.15
CA VAL A 298 -14.00 8.30 -15.97
C VAL A 298 -12.73 7.82 -16.63
N GLY A 299 -11.94 6.91 -16.04
CA GLY A 299 -10.89 6.18 -16.77
C GLY A 299 -9.69 6.99 -17.31
N GLY A 300 -8.47 6.47 -17.17
CA GLY A 300 -7.33 6.80 -18.05
C GLY A 300 -6.46 8.00 -17.66
N GLY A 301 -5.24 8.07 -18.21
CA GLY A 301 -4.26 9.13 -17.92
C GLY A 301 -3.35 8.86 -16.73
N ALA A 302 -2.27 9.64 -16.62
CA ALA A 302 -1.22 9.43 -15.62
C ALA A 302 -1.75 9.51 -14.17
N GLY A 303 -1.31 8.58 -13.32
CA GLY A 303 -1.74 8.46 -11.92
C GLY A 303 -3.16 7.94 -11.72
N TRP A 304 -3.91 7.59 -12.76
CA TRP A 304 -5.26 7.01 -12.64
C TRP A 304 -5.24 5.64 -11.95
N ASN A 305 -4.26 4.82 -12.29
CA ASN A 305 -4.00 3.54 -11.63
C ASN A 305 -3.79 3.71 -10.12
N GLY A 306 -2.95 4.65 -9.69
CA GLY A 306 -2.67 4.93 -8.27
C GLY A 306 -3.93 5.26 -7.50
N ARG A 307 -4.87 5.99 -8.12
CA ARG A 307 -6.18 6.30 -7.54
C ARG A 307 -7.08 5.06 -7.41
N ILE A 308 -7.05 4.11 -8.35
CA ILE A 308 -7.79 2.84 -8.21
C ILE A 308 -7.27 2.03 -7.02
N TYR A 309 -5.94 1.90 -6.91
CA TYR A 309 -5.32 1.20 -5.79
C TYR A 309 -5.66 1.89 -4.47
N PHE A 310 -5.48 3.21 -4.41
CA PHE A 310 -5.90 4.06 -3.29
C PHE A 310 -7.34 3.75 -2.85
N GLU A 311 -8.30 3.79 -3.78
CA GLU A 311 -9.73 3.55 -3.50
C GLU A 311 -9.97 2.13 -2.98
N ALA A 312 -9.35 1.13 -3.60
CA ALA A 312 -9.45 -0.25 -3.14
C ALA A 312 -8.93 -0.42 -1.70
N PHE A 313 -7.78 0.19 -1.39
CA PHE A 313 -7.20 0.13 -0.04
C PHE A 313 -8.04 0.90 0.97
N TRP A 314 -8.61 2.03 0.57
CA TRP A 314 -9.45 2.85 1.42
C TRP A 314 -10.75 2.14 1.76
N LEU A 315 -11.37 1.51 0.77
CA LEU A 315 -12.55 0.67 0.97
C LEU A 315 -12.25 -0.50 1.91
N ILE A 316 -11.13 -1.21 1.69
CA ILE A 316 -10.76 -2.36 2.54
C ILE A 316 -10.51 -1.91 3.99
N ALA A 317 -9.75 -0.84 4.20
CA ALA A 317 -9.49 -0.33 5.55
C ALA A 317 -10.79 0.06 6.26
N THR A 318 -11.70 0.72 5.54
CA THR A 318 -13.00 1.19 6.06
C THR A 318 -13.94 0.02 6.37
N VAL A 319 -14.06 -0.97 5.48
CA VAL A 319 -14.87 -2.17 5.70
C VAL A 319 -14.34 -2.98 6.88
N VAL A 320 -13.02 -3.14 6.98
CA VAL A 320 -12.41 -3.86 8.11
C VAL A 320 -12.68 -3.12 9.42
N ALA A 321 -12.46 -1.80 9.47
CA ALA A 321 -12.78 -1.00 10.65
C ALA A 321 -14.25 -1.16 11.06
N TYR A 322 -15.19 -1.03 10.12
CA TYR A 322 -16.61 -1.21 10.37
C TYR A 322 -16.95 -2.60 10.92
N ARG A 323 -16.40 -3.67 10.31
CA ARG A 323 -16.59 -5.05 10.78
C ARG A 323 -16.02 -5.24 12.19
N MET A 324 -14.84 -4.69 12.49
CA MET A 324 -14.24 -4.79 13.82
C MET A 324 -15.10 -4.08 14.86
N ALA A 325 -15.61 -2.88 14.55
CA ALA A 325 -16.50 -2.14 15.44
C ALA A 325 -17.80 -2.92 15.74
N ARG A 326 -18.42 -3.50 14.71
CA ARG A 326 -19.61 -4.37 14.83
C ARG A 326 -19.37 -5.61 15.68
N GLN A 327 -18.15 -6.15 15.65
CA GLN A 327 -17.73 -7.30 16.46
C GLN A 327 -17.31 -6.93 17.89
N GLY A 328 -17.38 -5.64 18.28
CA GLY A 328 -16.89 -5.17 19.58
C GLY A 328 -15.37 -5.20 19.74
N ARG A 329 -14.63 -5.38 18.64
CA ARG A 329 -13.17 -5.48 18.59
C ARG A 329 -12.53 -4.10 18.52
N TRP A 330 -12.61 -3.39 19.65
CA TRP A 330 -12.26 -1.96 19.73
C TRP A 330 -10.78 -1.68 19.48
N ALA A 331 -9.87 -2.58 19.87
CA ALA A 331 -8.43 -2.40 19.64
C ALA A 331 -8.09 -2.44 18.14
N GLU A 332 -8.60 -3.42 17.40
CA GLU A 332 -8.41 -3.49 15.95
C GLU A 332 -9.14 -2.35 15.24
N TYR A 333 -10.37 -2.03 15.66
CA TYR A 333 -11.09 -0.86 15.16
C TYR A 333 -10.26 0.42 15.27
N ARG A 334 -9.62 0.66 16.43
CA ARG A 334 -8.77 1.85 16.65
C ARG A 334 -7.60 1.94 15.69
N ARG A 335 -7.05 0.82 15.22
CA ARG A 335 -5.99 0.80 14.21
C ARG A 335 -6.54 1.07 12.81
N TYR A 336 -7.56 0.31 12.39
CA TYR A 336 -8.09 0.42 11.03
C TYR A 336 -8.78 1.76 10.76
N ARG A 337 -9.33 2.43 11.77
CA ARG A 337 -9.83 3.81 11.61
C ARG A 337 -8.71 4.81 11.31
N VAL A 338 -7.51 4.59 11.84
CA VAL A 338 -6.34 5.47 11.59
C VAL A 338 -5.85 5.26 10.16
N TYR A 339 -5.82 4.02 9.67
CA TYR A 339 -5.51 3.76 8.26
C TYR A 339 -6.57 4.35 7.31
N SER A 340 -7.86 4.23 7.64
CA SER A 340 -8.95 4.86 6.88
C SER A 340 -8.82 6.38 6.85
N LEU A 341 -8.49 7.02 7.98
CA LEU A 341 -8.22 8.47 8.03
C LEU A 341 -6.96 8.86 7.23
N ALA A 342 -5.88 8.07 7.33
CA ALA A 342 -4.65 8.32 6.58
C ALA A 342 -4.89 8.30 5.06
N LEU A 343 -5.75 7.40 4.59
CA LEU A 343 -6.18 7.36 3.20
C LEU A 343 -7.09 8.55 2.86
N ALA A 344 -8.03 8.93 3.73
CA ALA A 344 -8.86 10.12 3.50
C ALA A 344 -8.05 11.44 3.41
N LEU A 345 -6.83 11.48 3.95
CA LEU A 345 -5.90 12.61 3.85
C LEU A 345 -5.15 12.68 2.51
N ASP A 346 -5.34 11.73 1.59
CA ASP A 346 -4.64 11.67 0.30
C ASP A 346 -4.76 12.97 -0.47
N ALA A 347 -5.97 13.50 -0.67
CA ALA A 347 -6.19 14.75 -1.41
C ALA A 347 -5.40 15.95 -0.85
N VAL A 348 -5.20 16.02 0.47
CA VAL A 348 -4.37 17.06 1.12
C VAL A 348 -2.89 16.78 0.85
N SER A 349 -2.49 15.52 0.97
CA SER A 349 -1.10 15.08 0.83
C SER A 349 -0.62 15.22 -0.61
N MET A 350 -1.49 14.95 -1.58
CA MET A 350 -1.27 15.20 -3.01
C MET A 350 -0.94 16.67 -3.27
N ARG A 351 -1.70 17.60 -2.66
CA ARG A 351 -1.48 19.06 -2.83
C ARG A 351 -0.16 19.50 -2.20
N LEU A 352 0.13 19.03 -0.99
CA LEU A 352 1.39 19.34 -0.31
C LEU A 352 2.59 18.80 -1.10
N LEU A 353 2.50 17.55 -1.57
CA LEU A 353 3.51 16.95 -2.41
C LEU A 353 3.67 17.72 -3.73
N GLY A 354 2.57 18.16 -4.34
CA GLY A 354 2.57 18.97 -5.55
C GLY A 354 3.35 20.28 -5.39
N VAL A 355 3.16 20.98 -4.27
CA VAL A 355 3.93 22.20 -3.94
C VAL A 355 5.41 21.86 -3.80
N VAL A 356 5.76 20.77 -3.11
CA VAL A 356 7.17 20.35 -2.98
C VAL A 356 7.78 20.06 -4.35
N LEU A 357 7.08 19.29 -5.20
CA LEU A 357 7.54 18.95 -6.55
C LEU A 357 7.76 20.19 -7.41
N SER A 358 6.86 21.19 -7.33
CA SER A 358 7.05 22.45 -8.08
C SER A 358 8.31 23.23 -7.69
N ILE A 359 8.84 22.99 -6.48
CA ILE A 359 10.06 23.64 -5.99
C ILE A 359 11.30 22.81 -6.33
N VAL A 360 11.26 21.49 -6.07
CA VAL A 360 12.44 20.62 -6.17
C VAL A 360 12.64 20.01 -7.57
N ALA A 361 11.59 19.98 -8.37
CA ALA A 361 11.58 19.43 -9.73
C ALA A 361 10.71 20.31 -10.66
N PRO A 362 11.06 21.60 -10.86
CA PRO A 362 10.21 22.55 -11.60
C PRO A 362 10.04 22.18 -13.08
N ASN A 363 10.92 21.36 -13.64
CA ASN A 363 10.90 20.93 -15.04
C ASN A 363 10.26 19.54 -15.23
N LEU A 364 9.60 19.00 -14.20
CA LEU A 364 8.92 17.72 -14.28
C LEU A 364 7.73 17.81 -15.25
N ASP A 365 7.62 16.86 -16.17
CA ASP A 365 6.50 16.80 -17.09
C ASP A 365 5.18 16.49 -16.35
N VAL A 366 4.07 16.95 -16.92
CA VAL A 366 2.75 16.85 -16.29
C VAL A 366 2.33 15.37 -16.04
N PRO A 367 2.53 14.43 -16.98
CA PRO A 367 2.28 13.01 -16.72
C PRO A 367 3.06 12.47 -15.50
N SER A 368 4.38 12.65 -15.44
CA SER A 368 5.19 12.22 -14.30
C SER A 368 4.73 12.87 -13.00
N TYR A 369 4.39 14.17 -13.02
CA TYR A 369 3.85 14.86 -11.86
C TYR A 369 2.55 14.20 -11.36
N LEU A 370 1.60 13.93 -12.26
CA LEU A 370 0.32 13.33 -11.89
C LEU A 370 0.48 11.89 -11.39
N ASP A 371 1.42 11.13 -11.96
CA ASP A 371 1.74 9.78 -11.50
C ASP A 371 2.31 9.79 -10.08
N ILE A 372 3.38 10.56 -9.85
CA ILE A 372 4.03 10.66 -8.53
C ILE A 372 3.01 11.05 -7.46
N VAL A 373 2.21 12.07 -7.75
CA VAL A 373 1.22 12.57 -6.79
C VAL A 373 0.09 11.55 -6.58
N GLY A 374 -0.32 10.82 -7.62
CA GLY A 374 -1.35 9.76 -7.58
C GLY A 374 -0.97 8.54 -6.74
N TRP A 375 0.32 8.30 -6.52
CA TRP A 375 0.82 7.17 -5.73
C TRP A 375 1.43 7.58 -4.39
N CYS A 376 2.37 8.52 -4.39
CA CYS A 376 3.17 8.84 -3.21
C CYS A 376 2.35 9.48 -2.09
N GLY A 377 1.27 10.20 -2.42
CA GLY A 377 0.41 10.88 -1.44
C GLY A 377 -0.12 9.91 -0.37
N TRP A 378 -0.92 8.93 -0.79
CA TRP A 378 -1.52 7.96 0.12
C TRP A 378 -0.53 6.91 0.65
N ILE A 379 0.51 6.54 -0.12
CA ILE A 379 1.55 5.61 0.36
C ILE A 379 2.30 6.23 1.54
N ALA A 380 2.72 7.50 1.42
CA ALA A 380 3.38 8.22 2.51
C ALA A 380 2.48 8.27 3.76
N ASN A 381 1.19 8.54 3.57
CA ASN A 381 0.22 8.55 4.68
C ASN A 381 0.12 7.19 5.38
N LEU A 382 0.08 6.09 4.64
CA LEU A 382 0.06 4.74 5.22
C LEU A 382 1.34 4.43 5.99
N VAL A 383 2.51 4.82 5.46
CA VAL A 383 3.81 4.66 6.14
C VAL A 383 3.84 5.45 7.45
N ILE A 384 3.40 6.70 7.43
CA ILE A 384 3.32 7.57 8.61
C ILE A 384 2.35 6.99 9.64
N ALA A 385 1.14 6.61 9.22
CA ALA A 385 0.14 5.98 10.08
C ALA A 385 0.68 4.71 10.73
N HIS A 386 1.36 3.87 9.94
CA HIS A 386 1.98 2.65 10.41
C HIS A 386 3.07 2.91 11.47
N TRP A 387 3.95 3.86 11.21
CA TRP A 387 4.99 4.28 12.13
C TRP A 387 4.41 4.84 13.43
N TRP A 388 3.39 5.69 13.33
CA TRP A 388 2.73 6.30 14.47
C TRP A 388 2.02 5.26 15.36
N LEU A 389 1.30 4.31 14.76
CA LEU A 389 0.69 3.19 15.47
C LEU A 389 1.75 2.32 16.15
N ALA A 390 2.83 1.97 15.43
CA ALA A 390 3.91 1.17 15.99
C ALA A 390 4.67 1.86 17.14
N ARG A 391 4.75 3.20 17.14
CA ARG A 391 5.38 3.99 18.20
C ARG A 391 4.47 4.17 19.41
N SER A 392 3.19 4.48 19.20
CA SER A 392 2.21 4.68 20.27
C SER A 392 2.02 3.42 21.11
N GLU A 393 1.93 2.25 20.46
CA GLU A 393 1.83 0.94 21.13
C GLU A 393 3.00 0.63 22.06
N ARG A 394 4.21 1.15 21.78
CA ARG A 394 5.38 0.94 22.64
C ARG A 394 5.34 1.79 23.90
N ARG A 395 4.77 3.00 23.80
CA ARG A 395 4.71 3.95 24.92
C ARG A 395 3.68 3.50 25.96
N THR A 396 2.63 2.79 25.56
CA THR A 396 1.50 2.46 26.43
C THR A 396 1.53 1.05 27.02
N GLY A 397 2.51 0.19 26.67
CA GLY A 397 2.66 -1.16 27.23
C GLY A 397 1.59 -2.19 26.79
N SER A 398 0.44 -1.73 26.31
CA SER A 398 -0.59 -2.47 25.58
C SER A 398 -1.29 -1.51 24.60
N ALA A 399 -1.95 -2.04 23.57
CA ALA A 399 -2.56 -1.26 22.49
C ALA A 399 -3.42 -0.10 23.02
N LEU A 400 -3.13 1.14 22.58
CA LEU A 400 -3.90 2.38 22.76
C LEU A 400 -4.93 2.33 23.91
N PRO A 401 -4.72 3.05 25.03
CA PRO A 401 -5.52 2.89 26.26
C PRO A 401 -7.02 2.84 25.95
N ASP A 402 -7.68 1.80 26.48
CA ASP A 402 -9.13 1.68 26.37
C ASP A 402 -9.75 2.84 27.16
N PRO A 403 -10.56 3.73 26.53
CA PRO A 403 -11.30 4.74 27.26
C PRO A 403 -12.39 4.13 28.16
N VAL A 404 -12.59 2.81 28.10
CA VAL A 404 -13.66 2.07 28.78
C VAL A 404 -13.21 1.49 30.12
N GLU A 405 -11.91 1.57 30.49
CA GLU A 405 -11.50 1.38 31.89
C GLU A 405 -11.74 2.65 32.70
N VAL A 406 -12.99 3.12 32.72
CA VAL A 406 -13.48 3.89 33.86
C VAL A 406 -14.03 2.82 34.81
N PRO A 407 -13.45 2.63 36.01
CA PRO A 407 -14.08 1.77 37.01
C PRO A 407 -15.50 2.28 37.17
N LEU A 408 -16.48 1.41 36.88
CA LEU A 408 -17.84 1.63 37.34
C LEU A 408 -17.70 1.83 38.84
N ARG A 409 -17.82 3.09 39.30
CA ARG A 409 -17.85 3.40 40.74
C ARG A 409 -18.89 2.45 41.30
N ALA A 410 -18.43 1.53 42.16
CA ALA A 410 -19.29 0.67 42.94
C ALA A 410 -20.41 1.54 43.49
N GLY A 411 -21.66 1.12 43.24
CA GLY A 411 -22.83 1.84 43.69
C GLY A 411 -22.65 2.21 45.16
N ARG A 412 -22.81 3.49 45.47
CA ARG A 412 -23.12 3.87 46.84
C ARG A 412 -24.43 3.17 47.16
N ALA A 413 -24.34 2.08 47.90
CA ALA A 413 -25.42 1.61 48.74
C ALA A 413 -25.75 2.78 49.68
N LEU A 414 -26.78 3.53 49.35
CA LEU A 414 -27.45 4.38 50.31
C LEU A 414 -28.32 3.45 51.17
N SER A 415 -27.70 2.91 52.21
CA SER A 415 -28.39 2.39 53.39
C SER A 415 -28.28 3.45 54.49
N ARG A 416 -29.38 4.16 54.73
CA ARG A 416 -29.98 4.53 56.02
C ARG A 416 -30.89 5.73 55.84
#